data_AF-A0A7L9CAV2-F1
#
_entry.id   AF-A0A7L9CAV2-F1
#
_cell.length_a   1.000
_cell.length_b   1.000
_cell.length_c   1.000
_cell.angle_alpha   90.00
_cell.angle_beta   90.00
_cell.angle_gamma   90.00
#
_symmetry.space_group_name_H-M   'P 1'
#
loop_
_entity.id
_entity.type
_entity.pdbx_description
1 polymer ?
#
loop_
_entity_poly.entity_id
_entity_poly.type
_entity_poly.pdbx_seq_one_letter_code
_entity_poly.pdbx_strand_id
1 'polypeptide(L)'
;MHKAKFQNRRIFSLMVVHFYILLHFSLWYGVGVKIWGKTAMMGVPSLLAGHINAAAIMVVLVILSVLLYGRAFCGWACHLRGAVEFSDWVMRKLNISGYQRIRKKNILFNTRFRWLFRSIVFFILLLPVILYWIRHEYSFYFNVQKPSPMSDLPGNNNLLFSVNSPFNMQLATHGMTILDFIIPFVAGIFIVFVMTFVFNYFYGQGAFCRILCPYTIMLVPFMNLNAWQKKITRISNCTGCRACSDNCPQGIDVSREIYHYDGKVINKECIKCYHCVDACSSQTLADSRKKAAPQTKPIHIYEKTPWQNSYKHLQVIEPFHPVLDVILIVIAIVCGSITSRLGGFWFYVGTIGGYIVFRRLISWLLTEEVHLQNRKIITKSQNQMGQKKTMVT
;
A
#
# COMPACT_ATOMS: atom_id res chain seq x y z
N MET A 1 -4.02 -12.13 32.83
CA MET A 1 -4.03 -12.39 31.37
C MET A 1 -5.22 -11.67 30.74
N HIS A 2 -5.03 -10.54 30.08
CA HIS A 2 -6.11 -9.91 29.29
C HIS A 2 -5.61 -9.70 27.85
N LYS A 3 -5.57 -10.79 27.09
CA LYS A 3 -5.24 -10.78 25.66
C LYS A 3 -6.51 -10.33 24.91
N ALA A 4 -6.53 -9.07 24.52
CA ALA A 4 -7.68 -8.45 23.89
C ALA A 4 -7.20 -7.24 23.09
N LYS A 5 -7.72 -6.92 21.91
CA LYS A 5 -8.95 -7.41 21.26
C LYS A 5 -9.09 -6.86 19.82
N PHE A 6 -8.09 -6.12 19.31
CA PHE A 6 -8.28 -5.30 18.12
C PHE A 6 -8.23 -6.13 16.84
N GLN A 7 -7.31 -7.10 16.71
CA GLN A 7 -7.23 -7.89 15.48
C GLN A 7 -8.51 -8.66 15.14
N ASN A 8 -9.15 -9.35 16.09
CA ASN A 8 -10.37 -10.11 15.79
C ASN A 8 -11.51 -9.18 15.33
N ARG A 9 -11.70 -8.05 16.02
CA ARG A 9 -12.71 -7.03 15.64
C ARG A 9 -12.41 -6.43 14.27
N ARG A 10 -11.14 -6.20 13.97
CA ARG A 10 -10.68 -5.64 12.70
C ARG A 10 -10.87 -6.60 11.54
N ILE A 11 -10.50 -7.86 11.71
CA ILE A 11 -10.73 -8.92 10.71
C ILE A 11 -12.23 -9.07 10.48
N PHE A 12 -13.03 -9.11 11.54
CA PHE A 12 -14.48 -9.14 11.44
C PHE A 12 -15.02 -7.94 10.65
N SER A 13 -14.57 -6.71 10.94
CA SER A 13 -14.92 -5.50 10.19
C SER A 13 -14.59 -5.62 8.70
N LEU A 14 -13.40 -6.14 8.36
CA LEU A 14 -13.02 -6.36 6.96
C LEU A 14 -13.88 -7.43 6.28
N MET A 15 -14.22 -8.52 6.98
CA MET A 15 -15.13 -9.55 6.47
C MET A 15 -16.52 -8.99 6.21
N VAL A 16 -17.06 -8.18 7.12
CA VAL A 16 -18.35 -7.50 6.96
C VAL A 16 -18.34 -6.59 5.73
N VAL A 17 -17.26 -5.85 5.47
CA VAL A 17 -17.18 -5.03 4.25
C VAL A 17 -17.22 -5.88 2.98
N HIS A 18 -16.48 -6.99 2.93
CA HIS A 18 -16.51 -7.86 1.75
C HIS A 18 -17.88 -8.54 1.57
N PHE A 19 -18.50 -8.95 2.67
CA PHE A 19 -19.86 -9.47 2.67
C PHE A 19 -20.87 -8.41 2.19
N TYR A 20 -20.76 -7.17 2.65
CA TYR A 20 -21.58 -6.06 2.17
C TYR A 20 -21.40 -5.83 0.67
N ILE A 21 -20.15 -5.84 0.17
CA ILE A 21 -19.89 -5.72 -1.26
C ILE A 21 -20.56 -6.87 -2.02
N LEU A 22 -20.37 -8.11 -1.58
CA LEU A 22 -21.01 -9.29 -2.18
C LEU A 22 -22.54 -9.18 -2.19
N LEU A 23 -23.14 -8.82 -1.06
CA LEU A 23 -24.58 -8.67 -0.89
C LEU A 23 -25.13 -7.54 -1.77
N HIS A 24 -24.49 -6.37 -1.77
CA HIS A 24 -24.90 -5.23 -2.59
C HIS A 24 -24.87 -5.58 -4.07
N PHE A 25 -23.80 -6.21 -4.54
CA PHE A 25 -23.69 -6.67 -5.93
C PHE A 25 -24.75 -7.73 -6.26
N SER A 26 -24.98 -8.69 -5.37
CA SER A 26 -25.98 -9.74 -5.57
C SER A 26 -27.41 -9.19 -5.60
N LEU A 27 -27.76 -8.25 -4.72
CA LEU A 27 -29.08 -7.61 -4.69
C LEU A 27 -29.30 -6.71 -5.92
N TRP A 28 -28.29 -5.94 -6.30
CA TRP A 28 -28.37 -5.01 -7.42
C TRP A 28 -28.53 -5.72 -8.76
N TYR A 29 -27.69 -6.73 -9.01
CA TYR A 29 -27.64 -7.41 -10.31
C TYR A 29 -28.49 -8.68 -10.36
N GLY A 30 -28.61 -9.43 -9.26
CA GLY A 30 -29.37 -10.69 -9.22
C GLY A 30 -30.87 -10.49 -8.96
N VAL A 31 -31.24 -9.57 -8.07
CA VAL A 31 -32.64 -9.36 -7.65
C VAL A 31 -33.23 -8.07 -8.26
N GLY A 32 -32.39 -7.21 -8.87
CA GLY A 32 -32.83 -5.94 -9.45
C GLY A 32 -33.14 -4.86 -8.42
N VAL A 33 -32.74 -5.05 -7.17
CA VAL A 33 -33.01 -4.13 -6.04
C VAL A 33 -31.96 -3.00 -6.07
N LYS A 34 -32.34 -1.86 -6.66
CA LYS A 34 -31.45 -0.71 -6.93
C LYS A 34 -31.56 0.41 -5.88
N ILE A 35 -31.27 0.09 -4.61
CA ILE A 35 -31.50 1.01 -3.47
C ILE A 35 -30.55 2.23 -3.49
N TRP A 36 -29.26 2.04 -3.79
CA TRP A 36 -28.28 3.12 -3.91
C TRP A 36 -27.18 2.75 -4.90
N GLY A 37 -26.75 3.71 -5.73
CA GLY A 37 -25.79 3.49 -6.81
C GLY A 37 -24.45 2.92 -6.35
N LYS A 38 -23.61 2.55 -7.32
CA LYS A 38 -22.34 1.85 -7.06
C LYS A 38 -21.44 2.63 -6.10
N THR A 39 -21.12 2.03 -4.96
CA THR A 39 -20.13 2.54 -4.00
C THR A 39 -18.69 2.18 -4.39
N ALA A 40 -18.42 2.00 -5.69
CA ALA A 40 -17.07 1.70 -6.17
C ALA A 40 -16.27 3.00 -6.33
N MET A 41 -14.95 2.93 -6.18
CA MET A 41 -14.05 4.08 -6.42
C MET A 41 -13.88 4.39 -7.93
N MET A 42 -14.96 4.36 -8.71
CA MET A 42 -15.03 4.96 -10.06
C MET A 42 -15.18 6.49 -9.94
N GLY A 43 -14.47 7.10 -8.98
CA GLY A 43 -14.57 8.52 -8.68
C GLY A 43 -14.08 9.37 -9.84
N VAL A 44 -12.99 8.96 -10.49
CA VAL A 44 -12.37 9.71 -11.60
C VAL A 44 -13.30 9.79 -12.83
N PRO A 45 -13.89 8.69 -13.35
CA PRO A 45 -14.89 8.77 -14.41
C PRO A 45 -16.16 9.53 -14.03
N SER A 46 -16.59 9.46 -12.77
CA SER A 46 -17.77 10.21 -12.30
C SER A 46 -17.52 11.71 -12.19
N LEU A 47 -16.31 12.09 -11.74
CA LEU A 47 -15.83 13.47 -11.72
C LEU A 47 -15.68 14.02 -13.14
N LEU A 48 -15.13 13.23 -14.09
CA LEU A 48 -15.10 13.57 -15.52
C LEU A 48 -16.48 13.94 -16.06
N ALA A 49 -17.52 13.21 -15.66
CA ALA A 49 -18.90 13.44 -16.10
C ALA A 49 -19.67 14.50 -15.28
N GLY A 50 -19.04 15.17 -14.31
CA GLY A 50 -19.69 16.18 -13.47
C GLY A 50 -20.82 15.64 -12.57
N HIS A 51 -20.87 14.32 -12.36
CA HIS A 51 -21.95 13.66 -11.61
C HIS A 51 -21.59 13.49 -10.14
N ILE A 52 -22.41 14.07 -9.25
CA ILE A 52 -22.39 13.74 -7.81
C ILE A 52 -23.23 12.48 -7.64
N ASN A 53 -22.55 11.34 -7.50
CA ASN A 53 -23.16 10.03 -7.33
C ASN A 53 -22.83 9.40 -5.96
N ALA A 54 -23.29 8.16 -5.74
CA ALA A 54 -22.98 7.40 -4.53
C ALA A 54 -21.46 7.26 -4.27
N ALA A 55 -20.64 7.16 -5.33
CA ALA A 55 -19.18 7.11 -5.20
C ALA A 55 -18.59 8.44 -4.70
N ALA A 56 -19.08 9.58 -5.16
CA ALA A 56 -18.65 10.90 -4.68
C ALA A 56 -18.99 11.09 -3.20
N ILE A 57 -20.21 10.72 -2.80
CA ILE A 57 -20.65 10.75 -1.39
C ILE A 57 -19.73 9.86 -0.53
N MET A 58 -19.43 8.64 -0.99
CA MET A 58 -18.51 7.75 -0.30
C MET A 58 -17.11 8.38 -0.16
N VAL A 59 -16.57 9.04 -1.18
CA VAL A 59 -15.26 9.73 -1.09
C VAL A 59 -15.30 10.81 -0.02
N VAL A 60 -16.36 11.63 0.03
CA VAL A 60 -16.55 12.65 1.08
C VAL A 60 -16.58 12.00 2.47
N LEU A 61 -17.34 10.91 2.64
CA LEU A 61 -17.40 10.17 3.90
C LEU A 61 -16.04 9.58 4.29
N VAL A 62 -15.26 9.07 3.33
CA VAL A 62 -13.90 8.58 3.58
C VAL A 62 -12.99 9.72 4.03
N ILE A 63 -13.02 10.87 3.35
CA ILE A 63 -12.24 12.06 3.74
C ILE A 63 -12.64 12.52 5.15
N LEU A 64 -13.94 12.61 5.45
CA LEU A 64 -14.45 12.95 6.77
C LEU A 64 -13.99 11.95 7.84
N SER A 65 -14.04 10.64 7.53
CA SER A 65 -13.54 9.60 8.43
C SER A 65 -12.04 9.78 8.69
N VAL A 66 -11.28 10.21 7.69
CA VAL A 66 -9.84 10.45 7.82
C VAL A 66 -9.55 11.71 8.62
N LEU A 67 -10.34 12.77 8.47
CA LEU A 67 -10.21 13.96 9.31
C LEU A 67 -10.39 13.61 10.80
N LEU A 68 -11.42 12.83 11.13
CA LEU A 68 -11.76 12.46 12.52
C LEU A 68 -10.84 11.38 13.10
N TYR A 69 -10.57 10.32 12.34
CA TYR A 69 -9.91 9.11 12.82
C TYR A 69 -8.54 8.86 12.17
N GLY A 70 -8.02 9.78 11.35
CA GLY A 70 -6.83 9.52 10.53
C GLY A 70 -7.07 8.35 9.57
N ARG A 71 -6.01 7.67 9.15
CA ARG A 71 -6.11 6.52 8.21
C ARG A 71 -6.69 5.22 8.81
N ALA A 72 -7.54 5.30 9.83
CA ALA A 72 -8.25 4.14 10.38
C ALA A 72 -9.12 3.42 9.33
N PHE A 73 -9.74 4.17 8.39
CA PHE A 73 -10.49 3.59 7.27
C PHE A 73 -9.66 2.56 6.49
N CYS A 74 -8.39 2.90 6.17
CA CYS A 74 -7.48 1.99 5.48
C CYS A 74 -7.21 0.71 6.26
N GLY A 75 -7.22 0.75 7.59
CA GLY A 75 -6.99 -0.41 8.45
C GLY A 75 -8.21 -1.29 8.66
N TRP A 76 -9.42 -0.71 8.67
CA TRP A 76 -10.63 -1.35 9.19
C TRP A 76 -11.75 -1.58 8.16
N ALA A 77 -11.80 -0.77 7.10
CA ALA A 77 -12.92 -0.80 6.14
C ALA A 77 -12.48 -0.88 4.67
N CYS A 78 -11.21 -0.60 4.35
CA CYS A 78 -10.73 -0.69 2.97
C CYS A 78 -10.69 -2.15 2.49
N HIS A 79 -11.45 -2.48 1.45
CA HIS A 79 -11.47 -3.82 0.86
C HIS A 79 -10.09 -4.26 0.32
N LEU A 80 -9.32 -3.34 -0.28
CA LEU A 80 -7.94 -3.62 -0.73
C LEU A 80 -7.04 -4.05 0.43
N ARG A 81 -7.27 -3.54 1.65
CA ARG A 81 -6.52 -3.97 2.84
C ARG A 81 -6.86 -5.41 3.22
N GLY A 82 -8.12 -5.79 3.12
CA GLY A 82 -8.55 -7.17 3.32
C GLY A 82 -7.88 -8.11 2.34
N ALA A 83 -7.86 -7.77 1.05
CA ALA A 83 -7.15 -8.55 0.03
C ALA A 83 -5.65 -8.71 0.33
N VAL A 84 -4.97 -7.61 0.68
CA VAL A 84 -3.53 -7.63 1.05
C VAL A 84 -3.25 -8.55 2.25
N GLU A 85 -4.12 -8.57 3.25
CA GLU A 85 -3.93 -9.43 4.43
C GLU A 85 -4.34 -10.87 4.18
N PHE A 86 -5.32 -11.09 3.33
CA PHE A 86 -5.66 -12.42 2.85
C PHE A 86 -4.48 -13.03 2.09
N SER A 87 -3.87 -12.29 1.15
CA SER A 87 -2.65 -12.74 0.47
C SER A 87 -1.50 -13.02 1.44
N ASP A 88 -1.29 -12.17 2.46
CA ASP A 88 -0.31 -12.43 3.51
C ASP A 88 -0.58 -13.75 4.26
N TRP A 89 -1.83 -13.96 4.65
CA TRP A 89 -2.25 -15.15 5.37
C TRP A 89 -2.03 -16.41 4.52
N VAL A 90 -2.43 -16.39 3.24
CA VAL A 90 -2.21 -17.50 2.30
C VAL A 90 -0.71 -17.82 2.19
N MET A 91 0.15 -16.81 1.96
CA MET A 91 1.59 -17.04 1.83
C MET A 91 2.25 -17.60 3.10
N ARG A 92 1.77 -17.17 4.27
CA ARG A 92 2.24 -17.73 5.55
C ARG A 92 1.79 -19.17 5.73
N LYS A 93 0.53 -19.47 5.40
CA LYS A 93 -0.02 -20.82 5.51
C LYS A 93 0.69 -21.80 4.57
N LEU A 94 1.05 -21.34 3.37
CA LEU A 94 1.84 -22.09 2.37
C LEU A 94 3.36 -22.09 2.65
N ASN A 95 3.81 -21.50 3.76
CA ASN A 95 5.22 -21.47 4.18
C ASN A 95 6.21 -20.98 3.11
N ILE A 96 5.84 -19.97 2.31
CA ILE A 96 6.68 -19.47 1.21
C ILE A 96 7.94 -18.80 1.77
N SER A 97 9.08 -19.49 1.66
CA SER A 97 10.35 -19.10 2.31
C SER A 97 10.88 -17.73 1.87
N GLY A 98 10.76 -17.39 0.58
CA GLY A 98 11.14 -16.09 0.04
C GLY A 98 10.35 -14.93 0.67
N TYR A 99 9.03 -15.11 0.79
CA TYR A 99 8.15 -14.13 1.42
C TYR A 99 8.48 -13.95 2.91
N GLN A 100 8.64 -15.05 3.65
CA GLN A 100 8.95 -14.97 5.08
C GLN A 100 10.28 -14.28 5.37
N ARG A 101 11.29 -14.49 4.53
CA ARG A 101 12.59 -13.81 4.63
C ARG A 101 12.43 -12.29 4.50
N ILE A 102 11.60 -11.83 3.56
CA ILE A 102 11.34 -10.40 3.33
C ILE A 102 10.49 -9.83 4.48
N ARG A 103 9.45 -10.56 4.90
CA ARG A 103 8.58 -10.17 6.03
C ARG A 103 9.36 -10.01 7.33
N LYS A 104 10.27 -10.94 7.67
CA LYS A 104 11.12 -10.86 8.87
C LYS A 104 12.01 -9.61 8.88
N LYS A 105 12.50 -9.20 7.70
CA LYS A 105 13.26 -7.95 7.58
C LYS A 105 12.38 -6.70 7.71
N ASN A 106 11.05 -6.86 7.62
CA ASN A 106 10.01 -5.82 7.65
C ASN A 106 10.44 -4.52 6.96
N ILE A 107 10.98 -4.65 5.76
CA ILE A 107 11.63 -3.54 5.04
C ILE A 107 10.56 -2.51 4.69
N LEU A 108 10.71 -1.31 5.24
CA LEU A 108 9.99 -0.14 4.77
C LEU A 108 10.77 0.46 3.62
N PHE A 109 10.17 0.48 2.44
CA PHE A 109 10.66 1.33 1.36
C PHE A 109 10.28 2.77 1.69
N ASN A 110 11.14 3.42 2.48
CA ASN A 110 10.99 4.82 2.84
C ASN A 110 11.80 5.71 1.94
N THR A 111 11.30 5.91 0.71
CA THR A 111 11.91 6.89 -0.16
C THR A 111 11.53 8.29 0.31
N ARG A 112 12.53 9.17 0.54
CA ARG A 112 12.28 10.57 0.96
C ARG A 112 11.34 11.28 -0.01
N PHE A 113 11.39 10.88 -1.28
CA PHE A 113 10.61 11.42 -2.39
C PHE A 113 9.36 10.58 -2.73
N ARG A 114 9.00 9.57 -1.93
CA ARG A 114 7.82 8.73 -2.21
C ARG A 114 6.54 9.57 -2.34
N TRP A 115 6.44 10.64 -1.55
CA TRP A 115 5.30 11.55 -1.56
C TRP A 115 5.23 12.31 -2.86
N LEU A 116 6.38 12.84 -3.31
CA LEU A 116 6.50 13.49 -4.62
C LEU A 116 6.11 12.52 -5.74
N PHE A 117 6.67 11.31 -5.74
CA PHE A 117 6.37 10.32 -6.76
C PHE A 117 4.88 9.98 -6.82
N ARG A 118 4.29 9.64 -5.67
CA ARG A 118 2.87 9.34 -5.61
C ARG A 118 2.07 10.55 -6.10
N SER A 119 2.41 11.78 -5.68
CA SER A 119 1.76 13.01 -6.15
C SER A 119 1.83 13.17 -7.67
N ILE A 120 2.97 12.84 -8.30
CA ILE A 120 3.12 12.86 -9.76
C ILE A 120 2.17 11.86 -10.42
N VAL A 121 2.12 10.60 -9.94
CA VAL A 121 1.18 9.59 -10.48
C VAL A 121 -0.25 10.05 -10.35
N PHE A 122 -0.62 10.59 -9.19
CA PHE A 122 -1.97 11.09 -8.96
C PHE A 122 -2.31 12.28 -9.86
N PHE A 123 -1.36 13.20 -10.07
CA PHE A 123 -1.52 14.29 -11.02
C PHE A 123 -1.70 13.78 -12.45
N ILE A 124 -0.89 12.82 -12.90
CA ILE A 124 -1.02 12.18 -14.23
C ILE A 124 -2.41 11.52 -14.38
N LEU A 125 -2.92 10.86 -13.33
CA LEU A 125 -4.25 10.24 -13.35
C LEU A 125 -5.38 11.28 -13.39
N LEU A 126 -5.18 12.47 -12.80
CA LEU A 126 -6.15 13.56 -12.82
C LEU A 126 -6.02 14.47 -14.04
N LEU A 127 -4.87 14.49 -14.71
CA LEU A 127 -4.60 15.40 -15.83
C LEU A 127 -5.65 15.32 -16.95
N PRO A 128 -6.10 14.13 -17.41
CA PRO A 128 -7.18 14.04 -18.41
C PRO A 128 -8.48 14.70 -17.92
N VAL A 129 -8.80 14.59 -16.62
CA VAL A 129 -9.97 15.21 -16.02
C VAL A 129 -9.84 16.72 -15.99
N ILE A 130 -8.69 17.21 -15.53
CA ILE A 130 -8.40 18.65 -15.44
C ILE A 130 -8.46 19.28 -16.84
N LEU A 131 -7.81 18.67 -17.84
CA LEU A 131 -7.83 19.15 -19.23
C LEU A 131 -9.23 19.13 -19.84
N TYR A 132 -10.03 18.12 -19.52
CA TYR A 132 -11.42 18.04 -19.95
C TYR A 132 -12.25 19.19 -19.35
N TRP A 133 -12.10 19.44 -18.05
CA TRP A 133 -12.80 20.51 -17.32
C TRP A 133 -12.40 21.91 -17.75
N ILE A 134 -11.15 22.14 -18.14
CA ILE A 134 -10.70 23.45 -18.65
C ILE A 134 -11.35 23.77 -20.02
N ARG A 135 -11.65 22.74 -20.83
CA ARG A 135 -12.17 22.91 -22.20
C ARG A 135 -13.69 23.00 -22.30
N HIS A 136 -14.43 22.60 -21.26
CA HIS A 136 -15.91 22.56 -21.29
C HIS A 136 -16.47 23.37 -20.12
N GLU A 137 -17.49 24.18 -20.36
CA GLU A 137 -18.28 24.81 -19.30
C GLU A 137 -19.03 23.73 -18.52
N TYR A 138 -18.71 23.57 -17.23
CA TYR A 138 -19.22 22.46 -16.43
C TYR A 138 -20.44 22.87 -15.61
N SER A 139 -21.42 21.97 -15.55
CA SER A 139 -22.55 22.00 -14.62
C SER A 139 -22.54 20.71 -13.80
N PHE A 140 -22.68 20.84 -12.48
CA PHE A 140 -22.76 19.67 -11.60
C PHE A 140 -24.19 19.10 -11.61
N TYR A 141 -24.33 17.82 -11.94
CA TYR A 141 -25.62 17.13 -11.93
C TYR A 141 -25.66 16.11 -10.78
N PHE A 142 -26.64 16.24 -9.90
CA PHE A 142 -26.86 15.27 -8.82
C PHE A 142 -27.62 14.05 -9.35
N ASN A 143 -26.94 12.91 -9.46
CA ASN A 143 -27.57 11.65 -9.84
C ASN A 143 -26.88 10.49 -9.13
N VAL A 144 -27.52 9.98 -8.08
CA VAL A 144 -26.97 8.95 -7.20
C VAL A 144 -26.79 7.60 -7.93
N GLN A 145 -27.48 7.38 -9.06
CA GLN A 145 -27.57 6.09 -9.74
C GLN A 145 -26.54 5.89 -10.88
N LYS A 146 -25.93 6.95 -11.43
CA LYS A 146 -24.85 6.83 -12.44
C LYS A 146 -23.48 6.56 -11.77
N PRO A 147 -22.52 5.83 -12.38
CA PRO A 147 -22.46 5.34 -13.76
C PRO A 147 -23.14 3.97 -14.01
N SER A 148 -23.42 3.69 -15.29
CA SER A 148 -23.90 2.41 -15.83
C SER A 148 -22.93 1.23 -15.57
N PRO A 149 -23.37 -0.02 -15.76
CA PRO A 149 -22.53 -1.22 -15.65
C PRO A 149 -21.22 -1.15 -16.44
N MET A 150 -20.18 -1.84 -15.95
CA MET A 150 -18.84 -1.85 -16.57
C MET A 150 -18.87 -2.49 -17.97
N SER A 151 -19.95 -3.22 -18.28
CA SER A 151 -20.34 -3.71 -19.61
C SER A 151 -20.57 -2.61 -20.65
N ASP A 152 -20.84 -1.38 -20.21
CA ASP A 152 -21.27 -0.28 -21.09
C ASP A 152 -20.14 0.73 -21.32
N LEU A 153 -18.88 0.38 -21.01
CA LEU A 153 -17.75 1.22 -21.43
C LEU A 153 -17.66 1.17 -22.97
N PRO A 154 -17.76 2.32 -23.65
CA PRO A 154 -17.72 2.36 -25.11
C PRO A 154 -16.39 1.77 -25.63
N GLY A 155 -16.49 0.89 -26.63
CA GLY A 155 -15.33 0.32 -27.34
C GLY A 155 -14.92 -1.11 -26.96
N ASN A 156 -15.59 -1.76 -25.99
CA ASN A 156 -15.24 -3.14 -25.59
C ASN A 156 -16.11 -4.24 -26.24
N ASN A 157 -17.10 -3.90 -27.07
CA ASN A 157 -17.96 -4.84 -27.82
C ASN A 157 -18.47 -6.05 -27.01
N ASN A 158 -18.92 -5.81 -25.77
CA ASN A 158 -19.38 -6.86 -24.85
C ASN A 158 -18.30 -7.87 -24.45
N LEU A 159 -17.01 -7.52 -24.52
CA LEU A 159 -15.90 -8.32 -24.02
C LEU A 159 -15.42 -7.76 -22.68
N LEU A 160 -14.90 -8.64 -21.82
CA LEU A 160 -14.34 -8.26 -20.53
C LEU A 160 -13.03 -7.43 -20.67
N PHE A 161 -12.23 -7.71 -21.71
CA PHE A 161 -11.04 -6.93 -22.05
C PHE A 161 -11.16 -6.36 -23.47
N SER A 162 -10.16 -5.59 -23.90
CA SER A 162 -10.10 -5.07 -25.27
C SER A 162 -10.19 -6.19 -26.29
N VAL A 163 -10.77 -5.92 -27.47
CA VAL A 163 -10.90 -6.86 -28.60
C VAL A 163 -9.56 -7.54 -28.95
N ASN A 164 -8.44 -6.85 -28.71
CA ASN A 164 -7.10 -7.33 -29.03
C ASN A 164 -6.44 -8.18 -27.92
N SER A 165 -7.15 -8.49 -26.82
CA SER A 165 -6.60 -9.31 -25.74
C SER A 165 -6.50 -10.78 -26.14
N PRO A 166 -5.37 -11.46 -25.85
CA PRO A 166 -5.20 -12.88 -26.14
C PRO A 166 -6.16 -13.77 -25.35
N PHE A 167 -6.69 -13.25 -24.24
CA PHE A 167 -7.74 -13.88 -23.45
C PHE A 167 -8.87 -12.89 -23.26
N ASN A 168 -10.08 -13.30 -23.65
CA ASN A 168 -11.30 -12.51 -23.54
C ASN A 168 -12.46 -13.42 -23.16
N MET A 169 -13.41 -12.85 -22.44
CA MET A 169 -14.68 -13.49 -22.09
C MET A 169 -15.81 -12.58 -22.54
N GLN A 170 -16.82 -13.14 -23.20
CA GLN A 170 -17.98 -12.42 -23.67
C GLN A 170 -18.95 -12.20 -22.51
N LEU A 171 -19.40 -10.96 -22.33
CA LEU A 171 -20.46 -10.55 -21.41
C LEU A 171 -21.76 -10.50 -22.21
N ALA A 172 -22.73 -11.37 -21.93
CA ALA A 172 -24.02 -11.25 -22.61
C ALA A 172 -24.73 -9.99 -22.09
N THR A 173 -25.02 -9.05 -23.00
CA THR A 173 -25.72 -7.79 -22.71
C THR A 173 -27.24 -7.88 -22.89
N HIS A 174 -27.74 -8.98 -23.46
CA HIS A 174 -29.17 -9.24 -23.65
C HIS A 174 -29.54 -10.60 -23.01
N GLY A 175 -30.39 -10.55 -21.97
CA GLY A 175 -30.79 -11.72 -21.19
C GLY A 175 -29.78 -12.08 -20.10
N MET A 176 -29.73 -11.28 -19.04
CA MET A 176 -28.75 -11.44 -17.94
C MET A 176 -28.87 -12.83 -17.31
N THR A 177 -27.86 -13.69 -17.52
CA THR A 177 -27.72 -14.94 -16.76
C THR A 177 -26.90 -14.68 -15.49
N ILE A 178 -27.03 -15.56 -14.48
CA ILE A 178 -26.22 -15.49 -13.24
C ILE A 178 -24.71 -15.49 -13.58
N LEU A 179 -24.31 -16.09 -14.70
CA LEU A 179 -22.92 -16.22 -15.11
C LEU A 179 -22.31 -14.89 -15.58
N ASP A 180 -23.09 -14.04 -16.26
CA ASP A 180 -22.67 -12.70 -16.71
C ASP A 180 -22.37 -11.74 -15.54
N PHE A 181 -22.92 -12.04 -14.36
CA PHE A 181 -22.63 -11.34 -13.11
C PHE A 181 -21.38 -11.87 -12.41
N ILE A 182 -21.25 -13.20 -12.32
CA ILE A 182 -20.16 -13.85 -11.58
C ILE A 182 -18.82 -13.57 -12.27
N ILE A 183 -18.77 -13.60 -13.61
CA ILE A 183 -17.51 -13.50 -14.36
C ILE A 183 -16.76 -12.18 -14.10
N PRO A 184 -17.33 -10.97 -14.29
CA PRO A 184 -16.62 -9.72 -14.01
C PRO A 184 -16.25 -9.55 -12.54
N PHE A 185 -17.12 -10.01 -11.64
CA PHE A 185 -16.92 -9.90 -10.21
C PHE A 185 -15.75 -10.77 -9.73
N VAL A 186 -15.76 -12.05 -10.12
CA VAL A 186 -14.65 -12.99 -9.85
C VAL A 186 -13.37 -12.50 -10.52
N ALA A 187 -13.43 -12.01 -11.75
CA ALA A 187 -12.27 -11.42 -12.42
C ALA A 187 -11.70 -10.22 -11.64
N GLY A 188 -12.55 -9.31 -11.14
CA GLY A 188 -12.12 -8.17 -10.34
C GLY A 188 -11.44 -8.58 -9.03
N ILE A 189 -12.02 -9.54 -8.30
CA ILE A 189 -11.41 -10.11 -7.09
C ILE A 189 -10.08 -10.79 -7.44
N PHE A 190 -10.06 -11.61 -8.49
CA PHE A 190 -8.87 -12.32 -8.93
C PHE A 190 -7.74 -11.35 -9.27
N ILE A 191 -8.03 -10.28 -10.01
CA ILE A 191 -7.05 -9.25 -10.35
C ILE A 191 -6.50 -8.59 -9.07
N VAL A 192 -7.38 -8.10 -8.18
CA VAL A 192 -6.95 -7.47 -6.93
C VAL A 192 -6.12 -8.43 -6.08
N PHE A 193 -6.54 -9.69 -5.98
CA PHE A 193 -5.82 -10.72 -5.24
C PHE A 193 -4.45 -11.02 -5.86
N VAL A 194 -4.36 -11.25 -7.17
CA VAL A 194 -3.10 -11.51 -7.88
C VAL A 194 -2.15 -10.33 -7.75
N MET A 195 -2.63 -9.11 -7.93
CA MET A 195 -1.83 -7.89 -7.76
C MET A 195 -1.26 -7.83 -6.34
N THR A 196 -2.11 -7.95 -5.31
CA THR A 196 -1.68 -7.87 -3.91
C THR A 196 -0.77 -9.03 -3.50
N PHE A 197 -1.02 -10.24 -4.04
CA PHE A 197 -0.17 -11.41 -3.88
C PHE A 197 1.23 -11.15 -4.48
N VAL A 198 1.33 -10.80 -5.75
CA VAL A 198 2.60 -10.49 -6.41
C VAL A 198 3.37 -9.42 -5.60
N PHE A 199 2.74 -8.29 -5.26
CA PHE A 199 3.42 -7.24 -4.48
C PHE A 199 3.91 -7.72 -3.11
N ASN A 200 3.09 -8.46 -2.36
CA ASN A 200 3.51 -8.98 -1.06
C ASN A 200 4.68 -9.97 -1.20
N TYR A 201 4.67 -10.81 -2.23
CA TYR A 201 5.74 -11.79 -2.46
C TYR A 201 7.09 -11.10 -2.67
N PHE A 202 7.14 -10.05 -3.49
CA PHE A 202 8.40 -9.35 -3.81
C PHE A 202 8.82 -8.32 -2.77
N TYR A 203 7.87 -7.67 -2.08
CA TYR A 203 8.16 -6.49 -1.26
C TYR A 203 7.67 -6.57 0.20
N GLY A 204 7.11 -7.70 0.61
CA GLY A 204 6.65 -7.96 1.97
C GLY A 204 5.24 -7.43 2.26
N GLN A 205 4.75 -7.69 3.46
CA GLN A 205 3.39 -7.38 3.88
C GLN A 205 3.02 -5.91 3.63
N GLY A 206 1.82 -5.66 3.07
CA GLY A 206 1.34 -4.29 2.88
C GLY A 206 1.96 -3.57 1.68
N ALA A 207 2.74 -4.26 0.83
CA ALA A 207 3.47 -3.64 -0.27
C ALA A 207 2.60 -2.80 -1.21
N PHE A 208 1.43 -3.30 -1.63
CA PHE A 208 0.53 -2.54 -2.49
C PHE A 208 0.14 -1.19 -1.88
N CYS A 209 -0.29 -1.18 -0.61
CA CYS A 209 -0.65 0.05 0.10
C CYS A 209 0.54 1.00 0.29
N ARG A 210 1.76 0.46 0.38
CA ARG A 210 3.01 1.21 0.61
C ARG A 210 3.68 1.70 -0.66
N ILE A 211 3.41 1.11 -1.82
CA ILE A 211 4.12 1.43 -3.06
C ILE A 211 3.15 2.02 -4.08
N LEU A 212 2.03 1.34 -4.33
CA LEU A 212 1.20 1.60 -5.51
C LEU A 212 -0.09 2.37 -5.21
N CYS A 213 -0.64 2.28 -4.00
CA CYS A 213 -1.95 2.87 -3.70
C CYS A 213 -1.97 4.41 -3.89
N PRO A 214 -2.67 4.94 -4.92
CA PRO A 214 -2.66 6.37 -5.24
C PRO A 214 -3.46 7.19 -4.24
N TYR A 215 -4.50 6.61 -3.63
CA TYR A 215 -5.35 7.30 -2.66
C TYR A 215 -4.60 7.76 -1.41
N THR A 216 -3.44 7.17 -1.11
CA THR A 216 -2.67 7.53 0.08
C THR A 216 -2.28 9.01 0.08
N ILE A 217 -2.02 9.61 -1.08
CA ILE A 217 -1.62 11.02 -1.20
C ILE A 217 -2.74 11.94 -0.77
N MET A 218 -3.97 11.67 -1.23
CA MET A 218 -5.14 12.49 -0.90
C MET A 218 -5.38 12.52 0.61
N LEU A 219 -5.06 11.44 1.31
CA LEU A 219 -5.33 11.30 2.74
C LEU A 219 -4.23 11.90 3.63
N VAL A 220 -3.03 12.11 3.10
CA VAL A 220 -1.84 12.48 3.86
C VAL A 220 -1.77 13.92 4.36
N PRO A 221 -2.29 14.92 3.61
CA PRO A 221 -2.51 16.25 4.16
C PRO A 221 -3.39 16.25 5.41
N PHE A 222 -4.33 15.30 5.49
CA PHE A 222 -5.27 15.17 6.61
C PHE A 222 -4.74 14.31 7.78
N MET A 223 -3.46 13.94 7.78
CA MET A 223 -2.87 13.13 8.86
C MET A 223 -2.20 13.99 9.93
N ASN A 224 -2.17 13.45 11.16
CA ASN A 224 -1.52 14.03 12.34
C ASN A 224 -2.16 15.31 12.90
N LEU A 225 -3.45 15.54 12.64
CA LEU A 225 -4.19 16.67 13.19
C LEU A 225 -4.36 16.52 14.71
N ASN A 226 -3.50 17.20 15.48
CA ASN A 226 -3.33 16.99 16.92
C ASN A 226 -4.62 17.19 17.75
N ALA A 227 -5.50 18.10 17.33
CA ALA A 227 -6.74 18.39 18.06
C ALA A 227 -7.83 17.32 17.87
N TRP A 228 -7.86 16.67 16.70
CA TRP A 228 -8.98 15.81 16.29
C TRP A 228 -8.63 14.32 16.37
N GLN A 229 -7.39 13.96 16.05
CA GLN A 229 -7.00 12.57 15.84
C GLN A 229 -6.29 11.97 17.05
N LYS A 230 -6.77 10.81 17.50
CA LYS A 230 -6.00 9.94 18.41
C LYS A 230 -4.73 9.44 17.73
N LYS A 231 -3.66 9.21 18.49
CA LYS A 231 -2.40 8.64 17.99
C LYS A 231 -1.99 7.47 18.88
N ILE A 232 -1.27 6.52 18.29
CA ILE A 232 -0.59 5.50 19.08
C ILE A 232 0.46 6.20 19.93
N THR A 233 0.25 6.18 21.23
CA THR A 233 0.99 6.95 22.23
C THR A 233 1.48 6.02 23.32
N ARG A 234 2.70 6.27 23.80
CA ARG A 234 3.31 5.60 24.95
C ARG A 234 2.61 6.05 26.25
N ILE A 235 2.07 5.08 26.99
CA ILE A 235 1.37 5.29 28.26
C ILE A 235 2.16 4.81 29.48
N SER A 236 3.22 4.01 29.28
CA SER A 236 4.10 3.53 30.35
C SER A 236 5.56 3.49 29.89
N ASN A 237 6.47 2.97 30.72
CA ASN A 237 7.87 2.82 30.33
C ASN A 237 8.02 1.75 29.24
N CYS A 238 8.77 2.07 28.18
CA CYS A 238 9.12 1.14 27.11
C CYS A 238 10.40 0.39 27.47
N THR A 239 10.42 -0.92 27.26
CA THR A 239 11.61 -1.76 27.47
C THR A 239 12.56 -1.77 26.28
N GLY A 240 12.11 -1.33 25.10
CA GLY A 240 12.92 -1.35 23.87
C GLY A 240 12.92 -2.70 23.12
N CYS A 241 11.98 -3.62 23.40
CA CYS A 241 11.95 -4.96 22.79
C CYS A 241 11.64 -5.03 21.28
N ARG A 242 11.22 -3.92 20.64
CA ARG A 242 10.90 -3.80 19.19
C ARG A 242 9.82 -4.74 18.63
N ALA A 243 9.14 -5.55 19.45
CA ALA A 243 8.02 -6.40 19.02
C ALA A 243 6.90 -5.63 18.28
N CYS A 244 6.72 -4.34 18.61
CA CYS A 244 5.78 -3.46 17.93
C CYS A 244 6.21 -3.08 16.50
N SER A 245 7.50 -2.85 16.27
CA SER A 245 8.07 -2.54 14.95
C SER A 245 8.05 -3.78 14.05
N ASP A 246 8.38 -4.96 14.60
CA ASP A 246 8.48 -6.19 13.82
C ASP A 246 7.11 -6.71 13.37
N ASN A 247 6.06 -6.45 14.14
CA ASN A 247 4.69 -6.81 13.79
C ASN A 247 3.93 -5.73 13.02
N CYS A 248 4.53 -4.58 12.74
CA CYS A 248 3.85 -3.51 12.01
C CYS A 248 3.71 -3.88 10.53
N PRO A 249 2.49 -4.11 10.01
CA PRO A 249 2.30 -4.55 8.63
C PRO A 249 2.42 -3.41 7.61
N GLN A 250 2.67 -2.19 8.09
CA GLN A 250 3.05 -1.04 7.27
C GLN A 250 4.57 -0.85 7.24
N GLY A 251 5.36 -1.67 7.95
CA GLY A 251 6.82 -1.52 8.04
C GLY A 251 7.30 -0.34 8.90
N ILE A 252 6.42 0.29 9.67
CA ILE A 252 6.81 1.46 10.49
C ILE A 252 7.65 0.97 11.67
N ASP A 253 8.82 1.58 11.89
CA ASP A 253 9.60 1.39 13.11
C ASP A 253 8.94 2.13 14.28
N VAL A 254 7.90 1.51 14.85
CA VAL A 254 7.11 2.06 15.95
C VAL A 254 7.98 2.37 17.17
N SER A 255 8.92 1.50 17.51
CA SER A 255 9.83 1.69 18.64
C SER A 255 10.72 2.92 18.46
N ARG A 256 11.20 3.18 17.23
CA ARG A 256 11.97 4.39 16.92
C ARG A 256 11.11 5.63 16.95
N GLU A 257 9.90 5.57 16.40
CA GLU A 257 8.97 6.70 16.37
C GLU A 257 8.61 7.18 17.77
N ILE A 258 8.24 6.26 18.68
CA ILE A 258 7.92 6.64 20.07
C ILE A 258 9.14 7.15 20.84
N TYR A 259 10.37 6.81 20.43
CA TYR A 259 11.58 7.31 21.09
C TYR A 259 11.91 8.74 20.66
N HIS A 260 11.80 9.05 19.37
CA HIS A 260 12.19 10.37 18.84
C HIS A 260 11.06 11.41 18.79
N TYR A 261 9.79 10.99 18.79
CA TYR A 261 8.64 11.89 18.59
C TYR A 261 7.73 11.92 19.81
N ASP A 262 8.29 12.28 20.98
CA ASP A 262 7.55 12.48 22.23
C ASP A 262 6.61 11.32 22.62
N GLY A 263 7.06 10.08 22.44
CA GLY A 263 6.26 8.91 22.76
C GLY A 263 5.09 8.64 21.79
N LYS A 264 5.04 9.28 20.62
CA LYS A 264 3.93 9.13 19.67
C LYS A 264 4.40 8.59 18.32
N VAL A 265 3.55 7.79 17.68
CA VAL A 265 3.73 7.43 16.28
C VAL A 265 3.15 8.54 15.41
N ILE A 266 4.03 9.29 14.74
CA ILE A 266 3.65 10.39 13.83
C ILE A 266 3.77 9.99 12.36
N ASN A 267 4.23 8.77 12.08
CA ASN A 267 4.30 8.30 10.71
C ASN A 267 2.93 8.35 10.00
N LYS A 268 2.86 9.13 8.91
CA LYS A 268 1.64 9.30 8.09
C LYS A 268 1.21 8.02 7.37
N GLU A 269 2.06 6.98 7.38
CA GLU A 269 1.72 5.63 6.90
C GLU A 269 0.94 4.78 7.91
N CYS A 270 0.78 5.25 9.16
CA CYS A 270 0.06 4.51 10.17
C CYS A 270 -1.44 4.42 9.82
N ILE A 271 -1.89 3.20 9.51
CA ILE A 271 -3.31 2.89 9.21
C ILE A 271 -4.13 2.53 10.45
N LYS A 272 -3.59 2.73 11.66
CA LYS A 272 -4.24 2.41 12.94
C LYS A 272 -4.84 0.99 13.01
N CYS A 273 -4.06 0.01 12.55
CA CYS A 273 -4.42 -1.41 12.63
C CYS A 273 -4.20 -2.02 14.02
N TYR A 274 -3.51 -1.31 14.92
CA TYR A 274 -3.20 -1.70 16.30
C TYR A 274 -2.39 -3.00 16.48
N HIS A 275 -1.78 -3.55 15.43
CA HIS A 275 -0.84 -4.68 15.58
C HIS A 275 0.29 -4.37 16.57
N CYS A 276 0.78 -3.14 16.60
CA CYS A 276 1.81 -2.71 17.56
C CYS A 276 1.34 -2.70 19.01
N VAL A 277 0.06 -2.39 19.25
CA VAL A 277 -0.57 -2.39 20.57
C VAL A 277 -0.77 -3.84 21.02
N ASP A 278 -1.35 -4.69 20.15
CA ASP A 278 -1.61 -6.09 20.44
C ASP A 278 -0.32 -6.92 20.64
N ALA A 279 0.77 -6.55 19.95
CA ALA A 279 2.07 -7.21 20.08
C ALA A 279 2.89 -6.76 21.32
N CYS A 280 2.48 -5.68 22.00
CA CYS A 280 3.24 -5.13 23.11
C CYS A 280 2.94 -5.90 24.41
N SER A 281 3.86 -6.79 24.81
CA SER A 281 3.74 -7.57 26.05
C SER A 281 3.72 -6.71 27.32
N SER A 282 4.40 -5.57 27.32
CA SER A 282 4.44 -4.61 28.44
C SER A 282 3.28 -3.61 28.45
N GLN A 283 2.33 -3.73 27.51
CA GLN A 283 1.15 -2.84 27.39
C GLN A 283 1.49 -1.35 27.41
N THR A 284 2.62 -1.00 26.80
CA THR A 284 3.17 0.35 26.80
C THR A 284 2.50 1.30 25.81
N LEU A 285 1.78 0.77 24.82
CA LEU A 285 1.20 1.54 23.73
C LEU A 285 -0.33 1.53 23.82
N ALA A 286 -0.96 2.68 23.59
CA ALA A 286 -2.41 2.80 23.48
C ALA A 286 -2.81 3.87 22.46
N ASP A 287 -4.04 3.82 21.94
CA ASP A 287 -4.59 4.87 21.09
C ASP A 287 -5.18 6.00 21.93
N SER A 288 -4.47 7.12 22.01
CA SER A 288 -4.79 8.21 22.93
C SER A 288 -4.58 9.59 22.31
N ARG A 289 -5.33 10.59 22.81
CA ARG A 289 -5.03 12.02 22.54
C ARG A 289 -4.11 12.62 23.59
N LYS A 290 -3.95 11.96 24.76
CA LYS A 290 -3.17 12.47 25.88
C LYS A 290 -1.70 12.64 25.50
N LYS A 291 -0.97 13.47 26.26
CA LYS A 291 0.49 13.53 26.18
C LYS A 291 1.06 12.15 26.53
N ALA A 292 2.19 11.79 25.92
CA ALA A 292 2.84 10.53 26.24
C ALA A 292 3.36 10.57 27.67
N ALA A 293 3.33 9.42 28.35
CA ALA A 293 3.98 9.28 29.64
C ALA A 293 5.50 9.49 29.46
N PRO A 294 6.22 10.14 30.38
CA PRO A 294 7.68 10.31 30.28
C PRO A 294 8.39 8.95 30.35
N GLN A 295 9.57 8.84 29.73
CA GLN A 295 10.40 7.64 29.85
C GLN A 295 11.33 7.86 31.03
N THR A 296 11.05 7.22 32.14
CA THR A 296 11.81 7.38 33.38
C THR A 296 12.83 6.26 33.58
N LYS A 297 12.56 5.07 33.03
CA LYS A 297 13.48 3.93 33.09
C LYS A 297 14.41 3.91 31.88
N PRO A 298 15.70 3.56 32.06
CA PRO A 298 16.60 3.39 30.94
C PRO A 298 16.04 2.34 30.00
N ILE A 299 16.07 2.66 28.71
CA ILE A 299 15.69 1.71 27.66
C ILE A 299 16.86 0.76 27.49
N HIS A 300 16.59 -0.54 27.30
CA HIS A 300 17.63 -1.46 26.91
C HIS A 300 18.27 -0.94 25.61
N ILE A 301 19.50 -0.45 25.70
CA ILE A 301 20.23 0.07 24.54
C ILE A 301 20.48 -1.12 23.63
N TYR A 302 20.12 -0.96 22.36
CA TYR A 302 20.34 -1.98 21.35
C TYR A 302 21.85 -2.26 21.25
N GLU A 303 22.26 -3.49 21.58
CA GLU A 303 23.60 -3.94 21.26
C GLU A 303 23.64 -4.15 19.74
N LYS A 304 24.24 -3.19 19.03
CA LYS A 304 24.59 -3.35 17.61
C LYS A 304 25.55 -4.53 17.53
N THR A 305 25.07 -5.72 17.17
CA THR A 305 25.97 -6.84 16.89
C THR A 305 26.92 -6.43 15.75
N PRO A 306 28.25 -6.29 16.00
CA PRO A 306 29.15 -5.58 15.08
C PRO A 306 29.43 -6.28 13.75
N TRP A 307 29.04 -7.55 13.58
CA TRP A 307 29.23 -8.29 12.31
C TRP A 307 28.23 -7.90 11.20
N GLN A 308 27.40 -6.88 11.42
CA GLN A 308 26.40 -6.41 10.44
C GLN A 308 26.66 -4.98 9.93
N ASN A 309 27.92 -4.53 9.98
CA ASN A 309 28.37 -3.28 9.34
C ASN A 309 28.39 -3.39 7.81
N SER A 310 27.23 -3.16 7.21
CA SER A 310 26.98 -2.32 6.03
C SER A 310 25.45 -2.29 5.86
N TYR A 311 24.84 -1.16 6.23
CA TYR A 311 23.42 -0.82 5.97
C TYR A 311 22.30 -1.71 6.55
N LYS A 312 22.51 -2.54 7.58
CA LYS A 312 21.53 -3.59 7.95
C LYS A 312 20.66 -3.42 9.21
N HIS A 313 20.64 -2.26 9.87
CA HIS A 313 19.74 -2.02 11.04
C HIS A 313 18.82 -0.83 10.92
N LEU A 314 18.91 -0.07 9.83
CA LEU A 314 17.83 0.83 9.51
C LEU A 314 16.74 -0.05 8.90
N GLN A 315 15.63 -0.24 9.62
CA GLN A 315 14.37 -0.77 9.04
C GLN A 315 13.89 0.06 7.82
N VAL A 316 14.59 1.16 7.54
CA VAL A 316 14.61 1.93 6.32
C VAL A 316 15.85 1.52 5.51
N ILE A 317 15.67 0.68 4.48
CA ILE A 317 16.67 0.68 3.39
C ILE A 317 16.64 2.10 2.84
N GLU A 318 17.77 2.80 2.87
CA GLU A 318 17.86 4.09 2.21
C GLU A 318 17.43 3.88 0.76
N PRO A 319 16.41 4.62 0.30
CA PRO A 319 15.92 4.46 -1.04
C PRO A 319 17.04 4.66 -2.04
N PHE A 320 16.87 4.08 -3.22
CA PHE A 320 17.68 4.47 -4.36
C PHE A 320 17.65 6.01 -4.55
N HIS A 321 18.68 6.53 -5.19
CA HIS A 321 18.72 7.95 -5.54
C HIS A 321 17.41 8.35 -6.26
N PRO A 322 16.82 9.52 -6.00
CA PRO A 322 15.47 9.87 -6.45
C PRO A 322 15.28 9.78 -7.97
N VAL A 323 16.35 10.10 -8.71
CA VAL A 323 16.43 9.97 -10.16
C VAL A 323 16.15 8.53 -10.61
N LEU A 324 16.71 7.55 -9.90
CA LEU A 324 16.54 6.14 -10.24
C LEU A 324 15.10 5.66 -10.00
N ASP A 325 14.47 6.12 -8.92
CA ASP A 325 13.04 5.86 -8.69
C ASP A 325 12.21 6.43 -9.85
N VAL A 326 12.45 7.67 -10.28
CA VAL A 326 11.74 8.28 -11.42
C VAL A 326 11.94 7.45 -12.69
N ILE A 327 13.17 7.01 -12.98
CA ILE A 327 13.48 6.16 -14.13
C ILE A 327 12.72 4.83 -14.06
N LEU A 328 12.70 4.18 -12.90
CA LEU A 328 11.95 2.94 -12.66
C LEU A 328 10.47 3.07 -13.00
N ILE A 329 9.88 4.22 -12.68
CA ILE A 329 8.48 4.50 -12.92
C ILE A 329 8.21 4.80 -14.38
N VAL A 330 9.06 5.60 -15.02
CA VAL A 330 8.96 5.88 -16.45
C VAL A 330 9.02 4.57 -17.23
N ILE A 331 9.96 3.68 -16.89
CA ILE A 331 10.08 2.35 -17.49
C ILE A 331 8.83 1.51 -17.22
N ALA A 332 8.31 1.52 -16.00
CA ALA A 332 7.06 0.81 -15.67
C ALA A 332 5.87 1.34 -16.51
N ILE A 333 5.74 2.65 -16.69
CA ILE A 333 4.69 3.24 -17.53
C ILE A 333 4.90 2.85 -18.99
N VAL A 334 6.13 2.90 -19.52
CA VAL A 334 6.46 2.50 -20.89
C VAL A 334 6.13 1.02 -21.11
N CYS A 335 6.53 0.12 -20.21
CA CYS A 335 6.16 -1.30 -20.27
C CYS A 335 4.64 -1.50 -20.22
N GLY A 336 3.94 -0.73 -19.37
CA GLY A 336 2.48 -0.72 -19.32
C GLY A 336 1.86 -0.27 -20.65
N SER A 337 2.34 0.81 -21.24
CA SER A 337 1.84 1.34 -22.52
C SER A 337 2.13 0.42 -23.70
N ILE A 338 3.23 -0.33 -23.69
CA ILE A 338 3.52 -1.33 -24.73
C ILE A 338 2.54 -2.51 -24.60
N THR A 339 2.35 -3.00 -23.37
CA THR A 339 1.47 -4.15 -23.10
C THR A 339 -0.01 -3.81 -23.20
N SER A 340 -0.41 -2.54 -23.04
CA SER A 340 -1.80 -2.10 -23.18
C SER A 340 -2.36 -2.28 -24.59
N ARG A 341 -1.52 -2.52 -25.60
CA ARG A 341 -1.94 -2.94 -26.96
C ARG A 341 -2.75 -4.24 -26.95
N LEU A 342 -2.52 -5.08 -25.94
CA LEU A 342 -3.29 -6.31 -25.68
C LEU A 342 -4.54 -6.03 -24.82
N GLY A 343 -4.79 -4.80 -24.41
CA GLY A 343 -5.95 -4.39 -23.61
C GLY A 343 -5.61 -3.73 -22.28
N GLY A 344 -6.59 -3.01 -21.71
CA GLY A 344 -6.39 -2.17 -20.52
C GLY A 344 -5.91 -2.91 -19.27
N PHE A 345 -6.25 -4.19 -19.11
CA PHE A 345 -5.73 -5.02 -18.00
C PHE A 345 -4.22 -5.26 -18.11
N TRP A 346 -3.72 -5.46 -19.33
CA TRP A 346 -2.31 -5.74 -19.59
C TRP A 346 -1.41 -4.56 -19.26
N PHE A 347 -1.93 -3.34 -19.28
CA PHE A 347 -1.23 -2.17 -18.75
C PHE A 347 -0.72 -2.41 -17.32
N TYR A 348 -1.58 -2.89 -16.41
CA TYR A 348 -1.20 -3.16 -15.03
C TYR A 348 -0.14 -4.26 -14.93
N VAL A 349 -0.30 -5.34 -15.71
CA VAL A 349 0.65 -6.45 -15.76
C VAL A 349 2.02 -5.97 -16.24
N GLY A 350 2.07 -5.22 -17.33
CA GLY A 350 3.31 -4.67 -17.88
C GLY A 350 3.96 -3.65 -16.95
N THR A 351 3.19 -2.76 -16.33
CA THR A 351 3.72 -1.81 -15.34
C THR A 351 4.32 -2.51 -14.13
N ILE A 352 3.64 -3.53 -13.59
CA ILE A 352 4.13 -4.25 -12.42
C ILE A 352 5.34 -5.12 -12.77
N GLY A 353 5.28 -5.83 -13.90
CA GLY A 353 6.38 -6.64 -14.40
C GLY A 353 7.64 -5.80 -14.66
N GLY A 354 7.49 -4.69 -15.41
CA GLY A 354 8.57 -3.75 -15.70
C GLY A 354 9.19 -3.16 -14.43
N TYR A 355 8.35 -2.71 -13.49
CA TYR A 355 8.83 -2.21 -12.20
C TYR A 355 9.63 -3.27 -11.42
N ILE A 356 9.12 -4.50 -11.32
CA ILE A 356 9.79 -5.56 -10.54
C ILE A 356 11.13 -5.97 -11.16
N VAL A 357 11.14 -6.23 -12.47
CA VAL A 357 12.33 -6.70 -13.19
C VAL A 357 13.43 -5.65 -13.15
N PHE A 358 13.12 -4.42 -13.54
CA PHE A 358 14.12 -3.35 -13.59
C PHE A 358 14.65 -3.00 -12.20
N ARG A 359 13.78 -3.04 -11.17
CA ARG A 359 14.20 -2.79 -9.79
C ARG A 359 15.15 -3.87 -9.27
N ARG A 360 14.89 -5.14 -9.59
CA ARG A 360 15.79 -6.23 -9.22
C ARG A 360 17.12 -6.10 -9.92
N LEU A 361 17.11 -5.76 -11.21
CA LEU A 361 18.32 -5.53 -11.99
C LEU A 361 19.19 -4.43 -11.37
N ILE A 362 18.62 -3.27 -11.06
CA ILE A 362 19.40 -2.18 -10.46
C ILE A 362 19.88 -2.52 -9.04
N SER A 363 19.03 -3.17 -8.24
CA SER A 363 19.45 -3.62 -6.91
C SER A 363 20.64 -4.57 -6.99
N TRP A 364 20.69 -5.44 -7.99
CA TRP A 364 21.80 -6.34 -8.23
C TRP A 364 23.06 -5.57 -8.65
N LEU A 365 22.94 -4.65 -9.61
CA LEU A 365 24.06 -3.80 -10.09
C LEU A 365 24.70 -2.98 -8.96
N LEU A 366 23.90 -2.30 -8.13
CA LEU A 366 24.43 -1.51 -7.01
C LEU A 366 25.08 -2.38 -5.92
N THR A 367 24.58 -3.60 -5.72
CA THR A 367 25.18 -4.52 -4.73
C THR A 367 26.56 -4.98 -5.20
N GLU A 368 26.74 -5.24 -6.49
CA GLU A 368 28.04 -5.55 -7.11
C GLU A 368 29.02 -4.37 -6.98
N GLU A 369 28.60 -3.14 -7.27
CA GLU A 369 29.46 -1.95 -7.12
C GLU A 369 29.97 -1.78 -5.69
N VAL A 370 29.10 -1.94 -4.69
CA VAL A 370 29.48 -1.86 -3.27
C VAL A 370 30.44 -2.99 -2.89
N HIS A 371 30.20 -4.22 -3.37
CA HIS A 371 31.12 -5.33 -3.14
C HIS A 371 32.50 -5.09 -3.77
N LEU A 372 32.56 -4.49 -4.96
CA LEU A 372 33.81 -4.12 -5.64
C LEU A 372 34.56 -3.02 -4.89
N GLN A 373 33.86 -1.98 -4.41
CA GLN A 373 34.47 -0.93 -3.59
C GLN A 373 35.03 -1.48 -2.27
N ASN A 374 34.27 -2.33 -1.58
CA ASN A 374 34.73 -2.96 -0.35
C ASN A 374 35.96 -3.85 -0.58
N ARG A 375 36.01 -4.61 -1.68
CA ARG A 375 37.20 -5.39 -2.04
C ARG A 375 38.43 -4.49 -2.26
N LYS A 376 38.28 -3.34 -2.95
CA LYS A 376 39.36 -2.37 -3.18
C LYS A 376 39.89 -1.73 -1.88
N ILE A 377 38.99 -1.47 -0.92
CA ILE A 377 39.37 -0.92 0.40
C ILE A 377 40.14 -1.97 1.20
N ILE A 378 39.68 -3.23 1.20
CA ILE A 378 40.35 -4.33 1.91
C ILE A 378 41.75 -4.55 1.34
N THR A 379 41.91 -4.65 0.01
CA THR A 379 43.24 -4.81 -0.61
C THR A 379 44.17 -3.63 -0.35
N LYS A 380 43.66 -2.39 -0.37
CA LYS A 380 44.47 -1.21 -0.01
C LYS A 380 44.94 -1.24 1.46
N SER A 381 44.07 -1.66 2.38
CA SER A 381 44.41 -1.79 3.81
C SER A 381 45.44 -2.91 4.07
N GLN A 382 45.33 -4.03 3.35
CA GLN A 382 46.28 -5.14 3.44
C GLN A 382 47.65 -4.76 2.88
N ASN A 383 47.69 -4.03 1.76
CA ASN A 383 48.95 -3.54 1.18
C ASN A 383 49.63 -2.51 2.10
N GLN A 384 48.86 -1.63 2.76
CA GLN A 384 49.41 -0.68 3.74
C GLN A 384 49.94 -1.38 5.01
N MET A 385 49.28 -2.43 5.50
CA MET A 385 49.80 -3.24 6.62
C MET A 385 51.03 -4.07 6.22
N GLY A 386 51.08 -4.56 4.98
CA GLY A 386 52.24 -5.27 4.43
C GLY A 386 53.48 -4.38 4.33
N GLN A 387 53.33 -3.15 3.82
CA GLN A 387 54.40 -2.14 3.75
C GLN A 387 54.88 -1.70 5.14
N LYS A 388 53.97 -1.58 6.11
CA LYS A 388 54.34 -1.22 7.49
C LYS A 388 55.13 -2.33 8.21
N LYS A 389 54.89 -3.60 7.86
CA LYS A 389 55.68 -4.74 8.38
C LYS A 389 57.07 -4.85 7.75
N THR A 390 57.27 -4.36 6.53
CA THR A 390 58.57 -4.38 5.82
C THR A 390 59.47 -3.20 6.16
N MET A 391 58.94 -2.12 6.75
CA MET A 391 59.75 -0.99 7.26
C MET A 391 60.17 -1.14 8.74
N VAL A 392 59.68 -2.18 9.44
CA VAL A 392 59.96 -2.43 10.86
C VAL A 392 60.90 -3.64 11.05
N THR A 393 61.31 -4.26 9.94
CA THR A 393 62.38 -5.26 9.84
C THR A 393 63.53 -4.66 9.06
#